data_AF-T0QGE2-F1
#
_entry.id   AF-T0QGE2-F1
#
_cell.length_a   1.000
_cell.length_b   1.000
_cell.length_c   1.000
_cell.angle_alpha   90.00
_cell.angle_beta   90.00
_cell.angle_gamma   90.00
#
_symmetry.space_group_name_H-M   'P 1'
#
loop_
_entity.id
_entity.type
_entity.pdbx_description
1 polymer ?
#
loop_
_entity_poly.entity_id
_entity_poly.type
_entity_poly.pdbx_seq_one_letter_code
_entity_poly.pdbx_strand_id
1 'polypeptide(L)'
;MASTFVGDGRFVGDGGAALQCLWSQWKWKMIPNCPGRYIVKKNRDIVRLRLADLVASLMLDVVDDETALAGGLSLALTGPVRLLMTTSPVISDVVGVALFPGGGGVITYCKPTGDFVHTLNTHSGLARKLAGLCLIPKPSAVVVSE
;
A
#
# COMPACT_ATOMS: atom_id res chain seq x y z
N MET A 1 22.98 0.33 3.88
CA MET A 1 22.22 -0.93 4.03
C MET A 1 20.79 -0.65 3.62
N ALA A 2 20.23 -1.39 2.66
CA ALA A 2 18.81 -1.27 2.32
C ALA A 2 18.00 -1.73 3.54
N SER A 3 17.39 -0.79 4.26
CA SER A 3 16.57 -1.10 5.42
C SER A 3 15.31 -1.83 4.97
N THR A 4 15.09 -3.02 5.50
CA THR A 4 13.84 -3.76 5.31
C THR A 4 12.75 -3.18 6.23
N PHE A 5 11.49 -3.47 5.92
CA PHE A 5 10.39 -3.14 6.82
C PHE A 5 10.50 -3.94 8.13
N VAL A 6 10.41 -3.26 9.27
CA VAL A 6 10.36 -3.84 10.62
C VAL A 6 8.97 -3.66 11.22
N GLY A 7 8.38 -2.47 11.06
CA GLY A 7 7.02 -2.18 11.48
C GLY A 7 6.77 -2.38 12.96
N ASP A 8 5.75 -3.19 13.29
CA ASP A 8 5.41 -3.63 14.64
C ASP A 8 6.10 -4.95 15.05
N GLY A 9 7.06 -5.42 14.24
CA GLY A 9 7.80 -6.67 14.45
C GLY A 9 7.08 -7.93 13.95
N ARG A 10 5.84 -7.84 13.47
CA ARG A 10 5.07 -9.04 13.05
C ARG A 10 5.31 -9.45 11.60
N PHE A 11 5.76 -8.52 10.76
CA PHE A 11 5.93 -8.70 9.31
C PHE A 11 7.31 -8.22 8.86
N VAL A 12 8.35 -8.54 9.64
CA VAL A 12 9.72 -8.12 9.33
C VAL A 12 10.12 -8.65 7.96
N GLY A 13 10.60 -7.78 7.08
CA GLY A 13 10.98 -8.10 5.70
C GLY A 13 9.83 -8.08 4.68
N ASP A 14 8.57 -7.91 5.10
CA ASP A 14 7.40 -7.85 4.20
C ASP A 14 7.22 -6.44 3.59
N GLY A 15 8.31 -5.89 3.06
CA GLY A 15 8.38 -4.54 2.48
C GLY A 15 9.76 -3.90 2.65
N GLY A 16 9.91 -2.69 2.10
CA GLY A 16 11.20 -2.00 2.00
C GLY A 16 11.37 -0.76 2.87
N ALA A 17 12.46 -0.04 2.60
CA ALA A 17 12.86 1.17 3.32
C ALA A 17 11.80 2.28 3.23
N ALA A 18 11.17 2.44 2.07
CA ALA A 18 10.11 3.41 1.85
C ALA A 18 8.89 3.13 2.76
N LEU A 19 8.50 1.85 2.88
CA LEU A 19 7.43 1.43 3.78
C LEU A 19 7.80 1.73 5.25
N GLN A 20 9.04 1.42 5.65
CA GLN A 20 9.53 1.70 6.99
C GLN A 20 9.60 3.21 7.29
N CYS A 21 9.96 4.03 6.29
CA CYS A 21 9.99 5.48 6.43
C CYS A 21 8.59 6.02 6.70
N LEU A 22 7.57 5.64 5.91
CA LEU A 22 6.19 6.07 6.14
C LEU A 22 5.63 5.54 7.48
N TRP A 23 6.03 4.33 7.86
CA TRP A 23 5.68 3.74 9.15
C TRP A 23 6.13 4.63 10.31
N SER A 24 7.35 5.14 10.27
CA SER A 24 7.93 5.95 11.36
C SER A 24 7.26 7.32 11.54
N GLN A 25 6.51 7.79 10.54
CA GLN A 25 5.88 9.12 10.58
C GLN A 25 4.57 9.17 11.38
N TRP A 26 3.86 8.05 11.53
CA TRP A 26 2.59 8.00 12.25
C TRP A 26 2.45 6.77 13.14
N LYS A 27 1.54 6.87 14.12
CA LYS A 27 1.14 5.73 14.96
C LYS A 27 0.14 4.84 14.21
N TRP A 28 0.67 4.01 13.33
CA TRP A 28 -0.10 3.01 12.58
C TRP A 28 -0.63 1.92 13.52
N LYS A 29 -1.90 1.55 13.36
CA LYS A 29 -2.54 0.46 14.08
C LYS A 29 -3.10 -0.54 13.10
N MET A 30 -2.79 -1.81 13.32
CA MET A 30 -3.30 -2.89 12.49
C MET A 30 -4.83 -2.96 12.58
N ILE A 31 -5.46 -3.13 11.42
CA ILE A 31 -6.89 -3.39 11.35
C ILE A 31 -7.14 -4.81 11.88
N PRO A 32 -8.07 -5.03 12.82
CA PRO A 32 -8.39 -6.38 13.31
C PRO A 32 -8.73 -7.34 12.16
N ASN A 33 -8.21 -8.56 12.23
CA ASN A 33 -8.40 -9.63 11.24
C ASN A 33 -7.95 -9.28 9.81
N CYS A 34 -7.13 -8.24 9.64
CA CYS A 34 -6.58 -7.79 8.37
C CYS A 34 -5.05 -7.75 8.48
N PRO A 35 -4.36 -8.90 8.47
CA PRO A 35 -2.92 -8.97 8.67
C PRO A 35 -2.18 -8.12 7.62
N GLY A 36 -1.15 -7.38 8.08
CA GLY A 36 -0.35 -6.52 7.21
C GLY A 36 -1.05 -5.25 6.75
N ARG A 37 -2.24 -4.90 7.27
CA ARG A 37 -2.98 -3.67 6.91
C ARG A 37 -3.17 -2.77 8.12
N TYR A 38 -2.80 -1.51 7.98
CA TYR A 38 -2.74 -0.56 9.09
C TYR A 38 -3.39 0.77 8.75
N ILE A 39 -3.95 1.40 9.77
CA ILE A 39 -4.58 2.72 9.68
C ILE A 39 -4.02 3.63 10.77
N VAL A 40 -4.10 4.94 10.55
CA VAL A 40 -3.91 5.92 11.62
C VAL A 40 -5.28 6.28 12.18
N LYS A 41 -5.44 6.18 13.51
CA LYS A 41 -6.70 6.56 14.18
C LYS A 41 -6.65 8.01 14.64
N LYS A 42 -7.77 8.73 14.46
CA LYS A 42 -8.02 10.07 15.04
C LYS A 42 -6.95 11.12 14.72
N ASN A 43 -6.30 11.04 13.56
CA ASN A 43 -5.38 12.07 13.09
C ASN A 43 -6.07 12.90 11.98
N ARG A 44 -6.24 14.20 12.20
CA ARG A 44 -6.94 15.09 11.27
C ARG A 44 -6.06 15.56 10.11
N ASP A 45 -4.74 15.47 10.25
CA ASP A 45 -3.80 15.95 9.24
C ASP A 45 -3.72 14.92 8.11
N ILE A 46 -3.53 13.64 8.46
CA ILE A 46 -3.37 12.58 7.47
C ILE A 46 -4.62 12.40 6.60
N VAL A 47 -5.83 12.60 7.14
CA VAL A 47 -7.07 12.44 6.37
C VAL A 47 -7.30 13.57 5.37
N ARG A 48 -6.51 14.65 5.41
CA ARG A 48 -6.57 15.76 4.44
C ARG A 48 -5.50 15.65 3.36
N LEU A 49 -4.55 14.74 3.51
CA LEU A 49 -3.48 14.56 2.54
C LEU A 49 -3.99 13.76 1.35
N ARG A 50 -3.74 14.25 0.13
CA ARG A 50 -3.91 13.39 -1.05
C ARG A 50 -2.84 12.31 -1.01
N LEU A 51 -3.05 11.25 -1.79
CA LEU A 51 -2.08 10.16 -1.86
C LEU A 51 -0.68 10.65 -2.27
N ALA A 52 -0.60 11.54 -3.26
CA ALA A 52 0.66 12.15 -3.70
C ALA A 52 1.34 12.94 -2.56
N ASP A 53 0.57 13.76 -1.83
CA ASP A 53 1.10 14.57 -0.73
C ASP A 53 1.58 13.70 0.44
N LEU A 54 0.87 12.60 0.71
CA LEU A 54 1.27 11.63 1.74
C LEU A 54 2.63 11.00 1.42
N VAL A 55 2.86 10.59 0.17
CA VAL A 55 4.10 9.93 -0.24
C VAL A 55 5.24 10.90 -0.54
N ALA A 56 4.95 12.18 -0.79
CA ALA A 56 5.97 13.22 -0.96
C ALA A 56 6.89 13.35 0.28
N SER A 57 6.38 12.99 1.47
CA SER A 57 7.16 12.92 2.70
C SER A 57 8.32 11.92 2.68
N LEU A 58 8.33 10.98 1.72
CA LEU A 58 9.36 9.95 1.59
C LEU A 58 10.66 10.45 0.94
N MET A 59 10.65 11.67 0.36
CA MET A 59 11.79 12.22 -0.40
C MET A 59 12.28 11.28 -1.52
N LEU A 60 11.33 10.54 -2.11
CA LEU A 60 11.55 9.70 -3.29
C LEU A 60 10.87 10.35 -4.49
N ASP A 61 11.39 10.08 -5.68
CA ASP A 61 10.69 10.41 -6.91
C ASP A 61 9.34 9.69 -6.95
N VAL A 62 8.33 10.40 -7.46
CA VAL A 62 6.97 9.92 -7.58
C VAL A 62 6.57 9.99 -9.04
N VAL A 63 6.04 8.91 -9.57
CA VAL A 63 5.59 8.83 -10.97
C VAL A 63 4.17 8.27 -11.01
N ASP A 64 3.33 8.84 -11.88
CA ASP A 64 2.05 8.25 -12.22
C ASP A 64 2.29 7.10 -13.23
N ASP A 65 1.81 5.91 -12.90
CA ASP A 65 1.97 4.69 -13.68
C ASP A 65 0.70 3.82 -13.58
N GLU A 66 -0.24 4.09 -14.49
CA GLU A 66 -1.50 3.36 -14.61
C GLU A 66 -1.31 1.88 -14.99
N THR A 67 -0.11 1.49 -15.42
CA THR A 67 0.21 0.10 -15.80
C THR A 67 0.87 -0.69 -14.68
N ALA A 68 1.18 -0.06 -13.54
CA ALA A 68 2.02 -0.63 -12.49
C ALA A 68 1.45 -1.92 -11.84
N LEU A 69 0.13 -2.16 -11.97
CA LEU A 69 -0.52 -3.38 -11.47
C LEU A 69 -0.67 -4.50 -12.51
N ALA A 70 -0.45 -4.23 -13.79
CA ALA A 70 -0.72 -5.20 -14.86
C ALA A 70 0.12 -6.50 -14.74
N GLY A 71 1.34 -6.39 -14.21
CA GLY A 71 2.23 -7.52 -13.94
C GLY A 71 2.13 -8.13 -12.53
N GLY A 72 1.16 -7.68 -11.72
CA GLY A 72 1.09 -8.01 -10.29
C GLY A 72 2.07 -7.20 -9.45
N LEU A 73 2.32 -7.64 -8.21
CA LEU A 73 3.24 -6.97 -7.29
C LEU A 73 4.59 -7.68 -7.24
N SER A 74 5.68 -6.90 -7.22
CA SER A 74 7.04 -7.41 -7.06
C SER A 74 7.73 -6.80 -5.84
N LEU A 75 8.35 -7.65 -5.02
CA LEU A 75 9.26 -7.20 -3.94
C LEU A 75 10.56 -6.60 -4.49
N ALA A 76 10.93 -6.95 -5.74
CA ALA A 76 12.13 -6.46 -6.41
C ALA A 76 11.92 -5.09 -7.10
N LEU A 77 10.78 -4.43 -6.86
CA LEU A 77 10.54 -3.10 -7.42
C LEU A 77 11.61 -2.13 -6.91
N THR A 78 12.28 -1.44 -7.83
CA THR A 78 13.28 -0.41 -7.54
C THR A 78 12.88 0.91 -8.20
N GLY A 79 13.48 2.01 -7.75
CA GLY A 79 13.25 3.34 -8.30
C GLY A 79 12.12 4.10 -7.59
N PRO A 80 11.28 4.85 -8.33
CA PRO A 80 10.31 5.79 -7.75
C PRO A 80 9.14 5.09 -7.06
N VAL A 81 8.41 5.84 -6.25
CA VAL A 81 7.05 5.48 -5.84
C VAL A 81 6.13 5.59 -7.07
N ARG A 82 5.40 4.53 -7.36
CA ARG A 82 4.44 4.49 -8.47
C ARG A 82 3.04 4.76 -7.94
N LEU A 83 2.40 5.79 -8.45
CA LEU A 83 1.02 6.13 -8.16
C LEU A 83 0.12 5.66 -9.29
N LEU A 84 -1.07 5.19 -8.95
CA LEU A 84 -2.14 4.99 -9.92
C LEU A 84 -3.49 5.28 -9.28
N MET A 85 -4.42 5.74 -10.12
CA MET A 85 -5.82 5.97 -9.74
C MET A 85 -6.70 5.04 -10.57
N THR A 86 -7.30 4.05 -9.93
CA THR A 86 -8.04 2.99 -10.62
C THR A 86 -9.42 2.74 -10.03
N THR A 87 -10.26 1.99 -10.74
CA THR A 87 -11.57 1.53 -10.27
C THR A 87 -11.55 0.03 -10.05
N SER A 88 -12.37 -0.45 -9.12
CA SER A 88 -12.51 -1.87 -8.84
C SER A 88 -13.94 -2.30 -9.19
N PRO A 89 -14.14 -3.51 -9.74
CA PRO A 89 -15.50 -4.04 -9.94
C PRO A 89 -16.20 -4.42 -8.63
N VAL A 90 -15.48 -4.44 -7.49
CA VAL A 90 -15.98 -4.92 -6.19
C VAL A 90 -16.47 -3.77 -5.30
N ILE A 91 -16.06 -2.54 -5.57
CA ILE A 91 -16.42 -1.36 -4.80
C ILE A 91 -16.69 -0.17 -5.74
N SER A 92 -17.55 0.75 -5.32
CA SER A 92 -17.90 1.93 -6.12
C SER A 92 -16.86 3.05 -6.08
N ASP A 93 -16.03 3.10 -5.05
CA ASP A 93 -15.09 4.21 -4.83
C ASP A 93 -13.85 4.07 -5.71
N VAL A 94 -13.33 5.21 -6.20
CA VAL A 94 -12.02 5.27 -6.84
C VAL A 94 -10.94 4.88 -5.84
N VAL A 95 -10.00 4.06 -6.29
CA VAL A 95 -8.91 3.51 -5.50
C VAL A 95 -7.60 4.16 -5.93
N GLY A 96 -7.00 4.93 -5.03
CA GLY A 96 -5.62 5.37 -5.19
C GLY A 96 -4.67 4.33 -4.63
N VAL A 97 -3.63 3.97 -5.38
CA VAL A 97 -2.61 3.01 -4.95
C VAL A 97 -1.23 3.64 -5.12
N ALA A 98 -0.42 3.58 -4.06
CA ALA A 98 1.00 3.91 -4.11
C ALA A 98 1.80 2.63 -3.88
N LEU A 99 2.63 2.26 -4.86
CA LEU A 99 3.54 1.12 -4.77
C LEU A 99 4.92 1.60 -4.36
N PHE A 100 5.48 1.02 -3.31
CA PHE A 100 6.79 1.39 -2.80
C PHE A 100 7.91 0.51 -3.37
N PRO A 101 9.08 1.09 -3.67
CA PRO A 101 10.26 0.28 -3.96
C PRO A 101 10.61 -0.59 -2.75
N GLY A 102 11.00 -1.84 -3.00
CA GLY A 102 11.18 -2.88 -1.98
C GLY A 102 9.88 -3.46 -1.41
N GLY A 103 8.72 -3.05 -1.93
CA GLY A 103 7.42 -3.65 -1.65
C GLY A 103 6.60 -2.98 -0.55
N GLY A 104 5.32 -3.37 -0.51
CA GLY A 104 4.30 -2.70 0.27
C GLY A 104 3.79 -1.44 -0.42
N GLY A 105 2.99 -0.66 0.31
CA GLY A 105 2.40 0.53 -0.27
C GLY A 105 1.21 1.06 0.52
N VAL A 106 0.54 2.06 -0.08
CA VAL A 106 -0.67 2.67 0.48
C VAL A 106 -1.83 2.44 -0.47
N ILE A 107 -2.98 2.10 0.09
CA ILE A 107 -4.27 2.20 -0.59
C ILE A 107 -5.04 3.36 0.01
N THR A 108 -5.60 4.21 -0.84
CA THR A 108 -6.33 5.40 -0.46
C THR A 108 -7.71 5.42 -1.12
N TYR A 109 -8.72 5.78 -0.34
CA TYR A 109 -10.05 6.11 -0.84
C TYR A 109 -10.37 7.56 -0.49
N CYS A 110 -11.13 8.25 -1.34
CA CYS A 110 -11.69 9.55 -1.04
C CYS A 110 -13.15 9.38 -0.61
N LYS A 111 -13.51 9.88 0.58
CA LYS A 111 -14.91 9.90 1.02
C LYS A 111 -15.68 11.01 0.30
N PRO A 112 -17.02 10.92 0.25
CA PRO A 112 -17.85 12.03 -0.25
C PRO A 112 -17.63 13.37 0.48
N THR A 113 -17.13 13.34 1.72
CA THR A 113 -16.77 14.54 2.50
C THR A 113 -15.49 15.23 2.03
N GLY A 114 -14.74 14.61 1.11
CA GLY A 114 -13.40 15.05 0.69
C GLY A 114 -12.26 14.53 1.58
N ASP A 115 -12.58 13.80 2.66
CA ASP A 115 -11.56 13.19 3.53
C ASP A 115 -10.99 11.92 2.89
N PHE A 116 -9.69 11.69 3.06
CA PHE A 116 -8.98 10.50 2.60
C PHE A 116 -8.88 9.42 3.68
N VAL A 117 -9.04 8.17 3.25
CA VAL A 117 -8.81 6.98 4.07
C VAL A 117 -7.59 6.26 3.55
N HIS A 118 -6.45 6.48 4.21
CA HIS A 118 -5.21 5.78 3.90
C HIS A 118 -5.09 4.50 4.71
N THR A 119 -4.79 3.41 4.03
CA THR A 119 -4.33 2.17 4.64
C THR A 119 -2.90 1.92 4.21
N LEU A 120 -1.97 1.83 5.18
CA LEU A 120 -0.60 1.36 4.94
C LEU A 120 -0.62 -0.17 4.90
N ASN A 121 0.07 -0.76 3.92
CA ASN A 121 0.07 -2.20 3.73
C ASN A 121 1.51 -2.71 3.58
N THR A 122 1.81 -3.82 4.27
CA THR A 122 2.96 -4.65 3.92
C THR A 122 2.79 -5.23 2.51
N HIS A 123 3.85 -5.77 1.92
CA HIS A 123 3.76 -6.33 0.57
C HIS A 123 2.69 -7.41 0.47
N SER A 124 2.69 -8.40 1.38
CA SER A 124 1.68 -9.46 1.39
C SER A 124 0.27 -8.94 1.69
N GLY A 125 0.14 -7.95 2.59
CA GLY A 125 -1.14 -7.31 2.91
C GLY A 125 -1.73 -6.56 1.72
N LEU A 126 -0.88 -5.85 0.98
CA LEU A 126 -1.24 -5.14 -0.24
C LEU A 126 -1.70 -6.12 -1.31
N ALA A 127 -0.92 -7.19 -1.55
CA ALA A 127 -1.26 -8.23 -2.53
C ALA A 127 -2.66 -8.82 -2.27
N ARG A 128 -2.94 -9.24 -1.03
CA ARG A 128 -4.27 -9.77 -0.66
C ARG A 128 -5.38 -8.75 -0.88
N LYS A 129 -5.15 -7.48 -0.55
CA LYS A 129 -6.18 -6.44 -0.71
C LYS A 129 -6.44 -6.11 -2.17
N LEU A 130 -5.40 -5.95 -2.99
CA LEU A 130 -5.54 -5.68 -4.43
C LEU A 130 -6.18 -6.87 -5.16
N ALA A 131 -5.81 -8.10 -4.81
CA ALA A 131 -6.45 -9.30 -5.35
C ALA A 131 -7.93 -9.40 -4.96
N GLY A 132 -8.28 -9.03 -3.71
CA GLY A 132 -9.68 -8.94 -3.27
C GLY A 132 -10.48 -7.82 -3.92
N LEU A 133 -9.81 -6.79 -4.44
CA LEU A 133 -10.40 -5.73 -5.26
C LEU A 133 -10.42 -6.09 -6.76
N CYS A 134 -9.96 -7.29 -7.14
CA CYS A 134 -9.79 -7.71 -8.53
C CYS A 134 -8.91 -6.75 -9.37
N LEU A 135 -7.93 -6.11 -8.73
CA LEU A 135 -6.97 -5.21 -9.40
C LEU A 135 -5.69 -5.91 -9.84
N ILE A 136 -5.43 -7.09 -9.27
CA ILE A 136 -4.36 -8.00 -9.67
C ILE A 136 -4.89 -9.44 -9.65
N PRO A 137 -4.24 -10.38 -10.35
CA PRO A 137 -4.56 -11.79 -10.22
C PRO A 137 -4.46 -12.26 -8.77
N LYS A 138 -5.38 -13.12 -8.34
CA LYS A 138 -5.22 -13.81 -7.06
C LYS A 138 -3.97 -14.68 -7.16
N PRO A 139 -3.11 -14.73 -6.13
CA PRO A 139 -2.01 -15.66 -6.12
C PRO A 139 -2.58 -17.07 -6.33
N SER A 140 -2.18 -17.71 -7.44
CA SER A 140 -2.60 -19.07 -7.75
C SER A 140 -2.27 -19.95 -6.54
N ALA A 141 -3.26 -20.67 -6.03
CA ALA A 141 -2.99 -21.72 -5.05
C ALA A 141 -1.96 -22.66 -5.69
N VAL A 142 -0.80 -22.83 -5.05
CA VAL A 142 0.17 -23.85 -5.45
C VAL A 142 -0.59 -25.16 -5.43
N VAL A 143 -0.76 -25.77 -6.59
CA VAL A 143 -1.28 -27.13 -6.71
C VAL A 143 -0.19 -28.00 -6.11
N VAL A 144 -0.38 -28.43 -4.86
CA VAL A 144 0.45 -29.48 -4.28
C VAL A 144 -0.03 -30.77 -4.95
N SER A 145 0.64 -31.14 -6.04
CA SER A 145 0.52 -32.49 -6.60
C SER A 145 1.23 -33.44 -5.64
N GLU A 146 0.47 -34.33 -5.01
CA GLU A 146 0.99 -35.57 -4.43
C GLU A 146 1.45 -36.53 -5.53
#